data_AF-A0A929I5S2-F1
#
_entry.id   AF-A0A929I5S2-F1
#
_cell.length_a   1.000
_cell.length_b   1.000
_cell.length_c   1.000
_cell.angle_alpha   90.00
_cell.angle_beta   90.00
_cell.angle_gamma   90.00
#
_symmetry.space_group_name_H-M   'P 1'
#
loop_
_entity.id
_entity.type
_entity.pdbx_description
1 polymer ?
#
loop_
_entity_poly.entity_id
_entity_poly.type
_entity_poly.pdbx_seq_one_letter_code
_entity_poly.pdbx_strand_id
1 'polypeptide(L)' 'MKIAILRGGGDCRGLNGAIKWVTKTALDPRLAEERSVEFEVVGIMNGWKGLVEVVP' A
#
# COMPACT_ATOMS: atom_id res chain seq x y z
N MET A 1 -0.14 -5.23 11.80
CA MET A 1 -1.34 -4.58 11.23
C MET A 1 -1.29 -4.65 9.71
N LYS A 2 -2.42 -4.54 8.98
CA LYS A 2 -2.41 -4.55 7.51
C LYS A 2 -2.71 -3.17 6.93
N ILE A 3 -1.96 -2.75 5.93
CA ILE A 3 -2.17 -1.54 5.14
C ILE A 3 -2.49 -1.97 3.71
N ALA A 4 -3.68 -1.63 3.22
CA ALA A 4 -4.05 -1.86 1.82
C ALA A 4 -3.92 -0.55 1.03
N ILE A 5 -3.36 -0.61 -0.18
CA ILE A 5 -3.15 0.56 -1.05
C ILE A 5 -3.82 0.33 -2.40
N LEU A 6 -4.61 1.31 -2.85
CA LEU A 6 -5.22 1.35 -4.17
C LEU A 6 -5.02 2.72 -4.82
N ARG A 7 -5.09 2.78 -6.16
CA ARG A 7 -5.15 4.05 -6.90
C ARG A 7 -6.58 4.25 -7.41
N GLY A 8 -7.20 5.35 -7.01
CA GLY A 8 -8.51 5.78 -7.51
C GLY A 8 -8.38 7.04 -8.36
N GLY A 9 -9.18 7.15 -9.42
CA GLY A 9 -9.19 8.30 -10.33
C GLY A 9 -8.24 8.14 -11.52
N GLY A 10 -7.91 9.27 -12.17
CA GLY A 10 -7.01 9.31 -13.32
C GLY A 10 -5.54 9.09 -12.93
N ASP A 11 -4.73 8.63 -13.88
CA ASP A 11 -3.30 8.43 -13.64
C ASP A 11 -2.56 9.77 -13.52
N CYS A 12 -1.60 9.82 -12.61
CA CYS A 12 -0.79 11.01 -12.35
C CYS A 12 0.66 10.60 -12.11
N ARG A 13 1.59 11.39 -12.69
CA ARG A 13 3.02 11.25 -12.43
C ARG A 13 3.28 11.53 -10.95
N GLY A 14 3.62 10.48 -10.20
CA GLY A 14 3.89 10.56 -8.77
C GLY A 14 3.17 9.49 -7.95
N LEU A 15 2.06 8.92 -8.46
CA LEU A 15 1.32 7.89 -7.73
C LEU A 15 2.19 6.67 -7.40
N ASN A 16 3.02 6.22 -8.35
CA ASN A 16 3.95 5.13 -8.11
C ASN A 16 5.04 5.50 -7.07
N GLY A 17 5.46 6.76 -7.03
CA GLY A 17 6.40 7.27 -6.03
C GLY A 17 5.79 7.26 -4.63
N ALA A 18 4.53 7.68 -4.51
CA ALA A 18 3.78 7.63 -3.25
C ALA A 18 3.62 6.17 -2.75
N ILE A 19 3.17 5.26 -3.63
CA ILE A 19 3.04 3.84 -3.28
C ILE A 19 4.38 3.24 -2.84
N LYS A 20 5.46 3.53 -3.57
CA LYS A 20 6.81 3.07 -3.25
C LYS A 20 7.21 3.48 -1.83
N TRP A 21 7.05 4.76 -1.48
CA TRP A 21 7.51 5.26 -0.19
C TRP A 21 6.63 4.80 0.98
N VAL A 22 5.31 4.70 0.79
CA VAL A 22 4.43 4.08 1.80
C VAL A 22 4.87 2.62 2.06
N THR A 23 5.08 1.85 0.98
CA THR A 23 5.48 0.44 1.09
C THR A 23 6.86 0.28 1.73
N LYS A 24 7.86 1.04 1.26
CA LYS A 24 9.25 0.99 1.77
C LYS A 24 9.33 1.36 3.24
N THR A 25 8.59 2.38 3.66
CA THR A 25 8.61 2.87 5.05
C THR A 25 7.90 1.89 5.98
N ALA A 26 6.75 1.35 5.56
CA ALA A 26 5.98 0.40 6.36
C ALA A 26 6.71 -0.94 6.56
N LEU A 27 7.52 -1.36 5.57
CA LEU A 27 8.26 -2.61 5.59
C LEU A 27 9.74 -2.46 5.98
N ASP A 28 10.20 -1.26 6.39
CA ASP A 28 11.59 -1.06 6.82
C ASP A 28 11.79 -1.68 8.22
N PRO A 29 12.64 -2.71 8.37
CA PRO A 29 12.84 -3.38 9.66
C PRO A 29 13.32 -2.44 10.76
N ARG A 30 14.10 -1.41 10.41
CA ARG A 30 14.62 -0.44 11.38
C ARG A 30 13.49 0.41 11.98
N LEU A 31 12.52 0.78 11.15
CA LEU A 31 11.36 1.54 11.59
C LEU A 31 10.35 0.66 12.34
N ALA A 32 10.26 -0.62 11.99
CA ALA A 32 9.46 -1.58 12.73
C ALA A 32 9.98 -1.76 14.16
N GLU A 33 11.31 -1.85 14.33
CA GLU A 33 11.97 -1.89 15.64
C GLU A 33 11.73 -0.59 16.43
N GLU A 34 12.01 0.58 15.84
CA GLU A 34 11.84 1.89 16.49
C GLU A 34 10.39 2.13 16.94
N ARG A 35 9.41 1.68 16.15
CA ARG A 35 7.98 1.90 16.42
C ARG A 35 7.31 0.75 17.17
N SER A 36 8.03 -0.35 17.41
CA SER A 36 7.50 -1.59 18.00
C SER A 36 6.22 -2.09 17.31
N VAL A 37 6.13 -1.91 15.98
CA VAL A 37 4.97 -2.32 15.18
C VAL A 37 5.39 -2.78 13.80
N GLU A 38 4.90 -3.97 13.42
CA GLU A 38 5.08 -4.53 12.10
C GLU A 38 3.82 -4.35 11.24
N PHE A 39 4.06 -4.02 9.97
CA PHE A 39 3.02 -3.86 8.96
C PHE A 39 3.14 -4.90 7.87
N GLU A 40 1.99 -5.34 7.37
CA GLU A 40 1.86 -6.06 6.11
C GLU A 40 1.24 -5.09 5.09
N VAL A 41 1.82 -5.00 3.89
CA VAL A 41 1.33 -4.10 2.83
C VAL A 41 0.70 -4.92 1.72
N VAL A 42 -0.57 -4.63 1.39
CA VAL A 42 -1.32 -5.31 0.33
C VAL A 42 -1.65 -4.30 -0.77
N GLY A 43 -1.25 -4.61 -2.00
CA GLY A 43 -1.61 -3.82 -3.18
C GLY A 43 -2.96 -4.28 -3.76
N ILE A 44 -3.91 -3.35 -3.91
CA ILE A 44 -5.18 -3.61 -4.58
C ILE A 44 -5.06 -3.18 -6.04
N MET A 45 -5.30 -4.13 -6.93
CA MET A 45 -5.26 -3.91 -8.37
C MET A 45 -6.59 -3.31 -8.86
N ASN A 46 -6.57 -2.60 -9.99
CA ASN A 46 -7.78 -2.04 -10.63
C ASN A 46 -8.59 -1.05 -9.76
N GLY A 47 -7.93 -0.37 -8.82
CA GLY A 47 -8.54 0.69 -8.01
C GLY A 47 -9.76 0.20 -7.22
N TRP A 48 -10.83 1.00 -7.20
CA TRP A 48 -12.07 0.65 -6.50
C TRP A 48 -12.71 -0.65 -7.01
N LYS A 49 -12.54 -0.95 -8.31
CA LYS A 49 -13.10 -2.16 -8.91
C LYS A 49 -12.51 -3.42 -8.28
N GLY A 50 -11.18 -3.50 -8.16
CA GLY A 50 -10.55 -4.68 -7.54
C GLY A 50 -10.67 -4.75 -6.02
N LEU A 51 -11.14 -3.68 -5.37
CA LEU A 51 -11.56 -3.74 -3.96
C LEU A 51 -12.94 -4.40 -3.80
N VAL A 52 -13.86 -4.14 -4.72
CA VAL A 52 -15.26 -4.63 -4.62
C VAL A 52 -15.43 -6.00 -5.29
N GLU A 53 -14.81 -6.19 -6.46
CA GLU A 53 -14.89 -7.41 -7.26
C GLU A 53 -13.77 -8.41 -6.88
N VAL A 54 -13.71 -8.79 -5.61
CA VAL A 54 -12.76 -9.81 -5.15
C VAL A 54 -13.26 -11.18 -5.59
N VAL A 55 -12.48 -11.87 -6.43
CA VAL A 55 -12.73 -13.29 -6.76
C VAL A 55 -12.04 -14.14 -5.68
N PRO A 56 -12.79 -14.91 -4.87
CA PRO A 56 -12.23 -15.77 -3.83
C PRO A 56 -11.37 -16.91 -4.36
#